data_AF-A0A2V8MSE9-F1
#
_entry.id   AF-A0A2V8MSE9-F1
#
_cell.length_a   1.000
_cell.length_b   1.000
_cell.length_c   1.000
_cell.angle_alpha   90.00
_cell.angle_beta   90.00
_cell.angle_gamma   90.00
#
_symmetry.space_group_name_H-M   'P 1'
#
loop_
_entity.id
_entity.type
_entity.pdbx_description
1 polymer ?
#
loop_
_entity_poly.entity_id
_entity_poly.type
_entity_poly.pdbx_seq_one_letter_code
_entity_poly.pdbx_strand_id
1 'polypeptide(L)'
;TLDELKAAVDEAHKHGMFVATHSYGGPGLKWAIDAGVDDIQHALSADDADIKALRQKNLPVTATILDLRQDEPGDLKKFAPYSKWRLAPQTWKKMMVAGIRLGYGSGATPVTNGQGRIFNTACQCSHGVQSEMFPIFVQWGATPVYALRMATTVNAE
;
A
#
# COMPACT_ATOMS: atom_id res chain seq x y z
N THR A 1 2.45 1.72 -20.38
CA THR A 1 1.29 1.04 -21.01
C THR A 1 1.15 -0.35 -20.41
N LEU A 2 0.08 -1.09 -20.73
CA LEU A 2 -0.02 -2.49 -20.30
C LEU A 2 1.11 -3.35 -20.88
N ASP A 3 1.53 -3.10 -22.11
CA ASP A 3 2.60 -3.88 -22.75
C ASP A 3 3.96 -3.66 -22.08
N GLU A 4 4.26 -2.43 -21.65
CA GLU A 4 5.47 -2.13 -20.87
C GLU A 4 5.47 -2.83 -19.51
N LEU A 5 4.32 -2.86 -18.82
CA LEU A 5 4.16 -3.58 -17.55
C LEU A 5 4.37 -5.08 -17.75
N LYS A 6 3.78 -5.67 -18.79
CA LYS A 6 3.95 -7.09 -19.12
C LYS A 6 5.41 -7.43 -19.45
N ALA A 7 6.10 -6.56 -20.20
CA ALA A 7 7.51 -6.76 -20.51
C ALA A 7 8.39 -6.75 -19.24
N ALA A 8 8.11 -5.84 -18.30
CA ALA A 8 8.82 -5.79 -17.02
C ALA A 8 8.57 -7.04 -16.16
N VAL A 9 7.31 -7.49 -16.08
CA VAL A 9 6.93 -8.72 -15.35
C VAL A 9 7.57 -9.95 -15.96
N ASP A 10 7.46 -10.14 -17.28
CA ASP A 10 8.04 -11.27 -18.00
C ASP A 10 9.55 -11.35 -17.78
N GLU A 11 10.26 -10.23 -17.89
CA GLU A 11 11.71 -10.22 -17.66
C GLU A 11 12.05 -10.50 -16.20
N ALA A 12 11.39 -9.89 -15.22
CA ALA A 12 11.64 -10.15 -13.81
C ALA A 12 11.41 -11.63 -13.44
N HIS A 13 10.29 -12.21 -13.91
CA HIS A 13 9.93 -13.60 -13.64
C HIS A 13 10.90 -14.60 -14.29
N LYS A 14 11.48 -14.30 -15.46
CA LYS A 14 12.56 -15.11 -16.07
C LYS A 14 13.80 -15.23 -15.17
N HIS A 15 14.06 -14.20 -14.35
CA HIS A 15 15.16 -14.20 -13.38
C HIS A 15 14.71 -14.59 -11.97
N GLY A 16 13.48 -15.09 -11.80
CA GLY A 16 12.94 -15.48 -10.50
C GLY A 16 12.77 -14.32 -9.53
N MET A 17 12.59 -13.09 -10.04
CA MET A 17 12.39 -11.89 -9.24
C MET A 17 10.91 -11.53 -9.14
N PHE A 18 10.47 -11.09 -7.96
CA PHE A 18 9.13 -10.54 -7.77
C PHE A 18 9.02 -9.10 -8.28
N VAL A 19 7.82 -8.71 -8.70
CA VAL A 19 7.46 -7.36 -9.15
C VAL A 19 6.43 -6.74 -8.22
N ALA A 20 6.83 -5.70 -7.50
CA ALA A 20 5.93 -4.83 -6.77
C ALA A 20 5.59 -3.59 -7.59
N THR A 21 4.37 -3.05 -7.45
CA THR A 21 3.93 -1.85 -8.18
C THR A 21 3.46 -0.75 -7.24
N HIS A 22 3.81 0.49 -7.55
CA HIS A 22 3.19 1.67 -6.97
C HIS A 22 1.91 2.01 -7.74
N SER A 23 0.73 1.83 -7.14
CA SER A 23 -0.52 2.22 -7.79
C SER A 23 -1.60 2.65 -6.80
N TYR A 24 -2.15 3.85 -6.99
CA TYR A 24 -3.29 4.31 -6.21
C TYR A 24 -4.63 3.77 -6.73
N GLY A 25 -4.80 3.53 -8.04
CA GLY A 25 -6.07 3.11 -8.61
C GLY A 25 -6.18 3.38 -10.11
N GLY A 26 -7.38 3.26 -10.67
CA GLY A 26 -7.67 3.59 -12.06
C GLY A 26 -6.97 2.67 -13.08
N PRO A 27 -6.73 3.14 -14.32
CA PRO A 27 -6.16 2.31 -15.38
C PRO A 27 -4.81 1.67 -15.02
N GLY A 28 -3.98 2.36 -14.23
CA GLY A 28 -2.69 1.85 -13.79
C GLY A 28 -2.82 0.64 -12.85
N LEU A 29 -3.78 0.66 -11.91
CA LEU A 29 -4.06 -0.49 -11.04
C LEU A 29 -4.58 -1.67 -11.87
N LYS A 30 -5.53 -1.41 -12.79
CA LYS A 30 -6.04 -2.44 -13.68
C LYS A 30 -4.94 -3.09 -14.50
N TRP A 31 -4.05 -2.28 -15.09
CA TRP A 31 -2.91 -2.82 -15.84
C TRP A 31 -1.92 -3.59 -14.97
N ALA A 32 -1.66 -3.16 -13.74
CA ALA A 32 -0.82 -3.89 -12.80
C ALA A 32 -1.40 -5.29 -12.49
N ILE A 33 -2.71 -5.35 -12.20
CA ILE A 33 -3.43 -6.60 -11.98
C ILE A 33 -3.40 -7.50 -13.23
N ASP A 34 -3.60 -6.91 -14.42
CA ASP A 34 -3.63 -7.63 -15.69
C ASP A 34 -2.24 -8.11 -16.12
N ALA A 35 -1.18 -7.37 -15.80
CA ALA A 35 0.20 -7.72 -16.11
C ALA A 35 0.73 -8.89 -15.26
N GLY A 36 0.10 -9.19 -14.12
CA GLY A 36 0.49 -10.31 -13.28
C GLY A 36 1.64 -10.00 -12.32
N VAL A 37 1.66 -8.78 -11.80
CA VAL A 37 2.59 -8.35 -10.74
C VAL A 37 2.32 -9.11 -9.44
N ASP A 38 3.30 -9.16 -8.54
CA ASP A 38 3.26 -9.99 -7.35
C ASP A 38 2.76 -9.25 -6.10
N ASP A 39 2.94 -7.93 -6.04
CA ASP A 39 2.42 -7.10 -4.94
C ASP A 39 1.99 -5.71 -5.41
N ILE A 40 0.81 -5.27 -4.95
CA ILE A 40 0.29 -3.92 -5.20
C ILE A 40 0.53 -3.06 -3.97
N GLN A 41 1.28 -1.97 -4.13
CA GLN A 41 1.43 -0.94 -3.11
C GLN A 41 0.26 0.04 -3.16
N HIS A 42 -0.23 0.44 -1.98
CA HIS A 42 -1.29 1.43 -1.73
C HIS A 42 -2.73 1.01 -2.08
N ALA A 43 -3.08 0.90 -3.36
CA ALA A 43 -4.44 0.63 -3.87
C ALA A 43 -5.56 1.53 -3.29
N LEU A 44 -5.28 2.80 -3.00
CA LEU A 44 -6.19 3.70 -2.26
C LEU A 44 -7.55 3.95 -2.92
N SER A 45 -7.62 3.84 -4.23
CA SER A 45 -8.79 4.09 -5.07
C SER A 45 -9.17 2.83 -5.87
N ALA A 46 -8.85 1.64 -5.36
CA ALA A 46 -9.36 0.40 -5.93
C ALA A 46 -10.90 0.37 -5.83
N ASP A 47 -11.56 0.23 -6.98
CA ASP A 47 -13.01 0.08 -7.02
C ASP A 47 -13.44 -1.38 -6.78
N ASP A 48 -14.74 -1.63 -6.78
CA ASP A 48 -15.26 -2.96 -6.49
C ASP A 48 -14.87 -4.00 -7.58
N ALA A 49 -14.61 -3.56 -8.82
CA ALA A 49 -14.12 -4.42 -9.90
C ALA A 49 -12.63 -4.74 -9.71
N ASP A 50 -11.82 -3.76 -9.30
CA ASP A 50 -10.41 -3.95 -8.95
C ASP A 50 -10.29 -4.94 -7.77
N ILE A 51 -11.06 -4.74 -6.70
CA ILE A 51 -11.06 -5.63 -5.51
C ILE A 51 -11.46 -7.05 -5.90
N LYS A 52 -12.48 -7.20 -6.76
CA LYS A 52 -12.86 -8.51 -7.29
C LYS A 52 -11.72 -9.16 -8.07
N ALA A 53 -11.02 -8.40 -8.93
CA ALA A 53 -9.92 -8.92 -9.72
C ALA A 53 -8.71 -9.31 -8.86
N LEU A 54 -8.36 -8.49 -7.86
CA LEU A 54 -7.34 -8.81 -6.85
C LEU A 54 -7.65 -10.14 -6.15
N ARG A 55 -8.91 -10.32 -5.71
CA ARG A 55 -9.34 -11.56 -5.05
C ARG A 55 -9.26 -12.77 -5.98
N GLN A 56 -9.72 -12.63 -7.22
CA GLN A 56 -9.71 -13.71 -8.21
C GLN A 56 -8.29 -14.18 -8.56
N LYS A 57 -7.34 -13.25 -8.62
CA LYS A 57 -5.93 -13.53 -8.91
C LYS A 57 -5.10 -13.85 -7.66
N ASN A 58 -5.72 -13.84 -6.47
CA ASN A 58 -5.06 -14.00 -5.18
C ASN A 58 -3.88 -13.04 -4.98
N LEU A 59 -4.02 -11.80 -5.49
CA LEU A 59 -2.97 -10.79 -5.40
C LEU A 59 -3.01 -10.09 -4.03
N PRO A 60 -1.86 -9.96 -3.34
CA PRO A 60 -1.79 -9.18 -2.13
C PRO A 60 -1.82 -7.68 -2.42
N VAL A 61 -2.14 -6.92 -1.38
CA VAL A 61 -1.99 -5.46 -1.36
C VAL A 61 -1.24 -5.06 -0.10
N THR A 62 -0.09 -4.41 -0.28
CA THR A 62 0.68 -3.83 0.83
C THR A 62 0.32 -2.36 1.00
N ALA A 63 -0.24 -2.01 2.16
CA ALA A 63 -0.61 -0.63 2.46
C ALA A 63 0.56 0.12 3.07
N THR A 64 1.23 0.98 2.29
CA THR A 64 2.17 1.96 2.83
C THR A 64 1.41 3.18 3.34
N ILE A 65 1.38 3.36 4.66
CA ILE A 65 0.50 4.36 5.29
C ILE A 65 1.25 5.51 5.97
N LEU A 66 2.53 5.35 6.33
CA LEU A 66 3.25 6.44 7.01
C LEU A 66 3.60 7.57 6.05
N ASP A 67 3.91 7.24 4.81
CA ASP A 67 4.12 8.21 3.73
C ASP A 67 2.85 9.02 3.45
N LEU A 68 1.67 8.36 3.44
CA LEU A 68 0.38 9.02 3.30
C LEU A 68 0.07 9.96 4.47
N ARG A 69 0.30 9.48 5.70
CA ARG A 69 0.12 10.27 6.93
C ARG A 69 0.95 11.54 6.89
N GLN A 70 2.19 11.41 6.41
CA GLN A 70 3.10 12.53 6.33
C GLN A 70 2.73 13.53 5.22
N ASP A 71 2.26 13.04 4.07
CA ASP A 71 1.87 13.92 2.96
C ASP A 71 0.55 14.65 3.24
N GLU A 72 -0.23 14.20 4.23
CA GLU A 72 -1.57 14.73 4.51
C GLU A 72 -1.63 16.26 4.68
N PRO A 73 -0.75 16.93 5.44
CA PRO A 73 -0.81 18.40 5.53
C PRO A 73 -0.62 19.08 4.18
N GLY A 74 0.22 18.52 3.30
CA GLY A 74 0.41 19.00 1.93
C GLY A 74 -0.80 18.72 1.04
N ASP A 75 -1.37 17.52 1.15
CA ASP A 75 -2.60 17.13 0.47
C ASP A 75 -3.75 18.06 0.86
N LEU A 76 -3.96 18.31 2.16
CA LEU A 76 -5.05 19.14 2.65
C LEU A 76 -4.91 20.62 2.25
N LYS A 77 -3.69 21.14 2.15
CA LYS A 77 -3.47 22.49 1.60
C LYS A 77 -3.95 22.61 0.14
N LYS A 78 -3.87 21.53 -0.64
CA LYS A 78 -4.20 21.53 -2.07
C LYS A 78 -5.62 21.05 -2.36
N PHE A 79 -6.11 20.09 -1.59
CA PHE A 79 -7.27 19.26 -1.93
C PHE A 79 -8.27 19.13 -0.79
N ALA A 80 -8.22 19.99 0.23
CA ALA A 80 -9.17 19.96 1.35
C ALA A 80 -10.63 19.82 0.87
N PRO A 81 -11.44 18.95 1.51
CA PRO A 81 -11.14 18.18 2.72
C PRO A 81 -10.47 16.80 2.46
N TYR A 82 -10.04 16.51 1.23
CA TYR A 82 -9.53 15.21 0.81
C TYR A 82 -8.01 15.08 1.00
N SER A 83 -7.57 13.88 1.37
CA SER A 83 -6.17 13.49 1.41
C SER A 83 -6.05 12.00 1.13
N LYS A 84 -4.89 11.55 0.65
CA LYS A 84 -4.64 10.11 0.47
C LYS A 84 -4.76 9.35 1.80
N TRP A 85 -4.30 9.95 2.89
CA TRP A 85 -4.46 9.43 4.25
C TRP A 85 -5.93 9.19 4.63
N ARG A 86 -6.83 10.11 4.30
CA ARG A 86 -8.28 9.99 4.59
C ARG A 86 -9.00 8.98 3.70
N LEU A 87 -8.46 8.70 2.52
CA LEU A 87 -9.00 7.68 1.61
C LEU A 87 -8.59 6.27 2.03
N ALA A 88 -7.35 6.10 2.51
CA ALA A 88 -6.78 4.81 2.90
C ALA A 88 -7.70 3.89 3.75
N PRO A 89 -8.29 4.33 4.88
CA PRO A 89 -9.13 3.46 5.70
C PRO A 89 -10.40 2.99 4.99
N GLN A 90 -10.89 3.73 3.98
CA GLN A 90 -12.14 3.40 3.30
C GLN A 90 -11.95 2.17 2.40
N THR A 91 -10.94 2.22 1.53
CA THR A 91 -10.63 1.13 0.60
C THR A 91 -10.01 -0.05 1.33
N TRP A 92 -9.19 0.20 2.36
CA TRP A 92 -8.67 -0.85 3.26
C TRP A 92 -9.79 -1.73 3.83
N LYS A 93 -10.85 -1.12 4.37
CA LYS A 93 -11.98 -1.84 4.95
C LYS A 93 -12.70 -2.71 3.92
N LYS A 94 -12.90 -2.20 2.71
CA LYS A 94 -13.49 -2.99 1.62
C LYS A 94 -12.63 -4.20 1.27
N MET A 95 -11.31 -4.02 1.14
CA MET A 95 -10.38 -5.10 0.85
C MET A 95 -10.33 -6.15 1.95
N MET A 96 -10.38 -5.75 3.22
CA MET A 96 -10.49 -6.69 4.35
C MET A 96 -11.77 -7.53 4.28
N VAL A 97 -12.92 -6.89 4.04
CA VAL A 97 -14.21 -7.61 3.92
C VAL A 97 -14.19 -8.58 2.74
N ALA A 98 -13.54 -8.20 1.62
CA ALA A 98 -13.38 -9.06 0.45
C ALA A 98 -12.37 -10.20 0.66
N GLY A 99 -11.64 -10.23 1.77
CA GLY A 99 -10.62 -11.24 2.07
C GLY A 99 -9.38 -11.12 1.19
N ILE A 100 -9.00 -9.90 0.82
CA ILE A 100 -7.69 -9.64 0.18
C ILE A 100 -6.59 -9.90 1.21
N ARG A 101 -5.47 -10.50 0.76
CA ARG A 101 -4.26 -10.65 1.58
C ARG A 101 -3.61 -9.26 1.69
N LEU A 102 -3.65 -8.68 2.88
CA LEU A 102 -3.17 -7.32 3.11
C LEU A 102 -1.84 -7.34 3.86
N GLY A 103 -0.79 -6.80 3.26
CA GLY A 103 0.58 -6.78 3.79
C GLY A 103 0.89 -5.54 4.63
N TYR A 104 1.99 -5.63 5.37
CA TYR A 104 2.53 -4.53 6.19
C TYR A 104 3.66 -3.80 5.46
N GLY A 105 3.43 -2.58 5.02
CA GLY A 105 4.47 -1.74 4.40
C GLY A 105 4.40 -0.34 4.97
N SER A 106 5.52 0.34 5.21
CA SER A 106 5.47 1.67 5.85
C SER A 106 5.50 2.83 4.86
N GLY A 107 6.17 2.66 3.71
CA GLY A 107 6.55 3.78 2.85
C GLY A 107 7.64 4.64 3.48
N ALA A 108 8.32 4.14 4.52
CA ALA A 108 9.40 4.85 5.19
C ALA A 108 10.56 5.13 4.21
N THR A 109 11.06 6.36 4.22
CA THR A 109 12.14 6.80 3.34
C THR A 109 13.15 7.65 4.11
N PRO A 110 14.46 7.57 3.79
CA PRO A 110 15.47 8.35 4.48
C PRO A 110 15.21 9.87 4.45
N VAL A 111 15.70 10.56 5.47
CA VAL A 111 15.77 12.02 5.49
C VAL A 111 16.96 12.44 4.63
N THR A 112 16.79 12.60 3.32
CA THR A 112 17.84 13.13 2.45
C THR A 112 17.44 14.47 1.85
N ASN A 113 18.39 15.41 1.82
CA ASN A 113 18.36 16.69 1.08
C ASN A 113 17.45 17.81 1.63
N GLY A 114 17.17 17.85 2.94
CA GLY A 114 16.39 18.95 3.54
C GLY A 114 14.90 18.97 3.14
N GLN A 115 14.46 18.04 2.29
CA GLN A 115 13.05 17.73 1.99
C GLN A 115 12.65 16.34 2.52
N GLY A 116 13.45 15.78 3.42
CA GLY A 116 13.28 14.43 3.93
C GLY A 116 11.92 14.22 4.58
N ARG A 117 11.38 13.02 4.37
CA ARG A 117 10.18 12.55 5.04
C ARG A 117 10.51 12.34 6.52
N ILE A 118 10.00 13.20 7.40
CA ILE A 118 10.35 13.34 8.82
C ILE A 118 9.03 13.24 9.59
N PHE A 119 8.69 12.08 10.17
CA PHE A 119 7.49 12.01 11.00
C PHE A 119 7.36 10.83 11.98
N ASN A 120 7.50 11.16 13.26
CA ASN A 120 6.55 10.74 14.28
C ASN A 120 6.23 11.94 15.19
N THR A 121 5.33 11.75 16.15
CA THR A 121 4.96 12.80 17.11
C THR A 121 6.06 13.14 18.13
N ALA A 122 7.15 12.35 18.23
CA ALA A 122 8.16 12.48 19.29
C ALA A 122 9.61 12.75 18.83
N CYS A 123 10.11 12.01 17.83
CA CYS A 123 11.47 12.03 17.29
C CYS A 123 11.65 12.58 15.86
N GLN A 124 10.58 12.89 15.11
CA GLN A 124 10.69 13.43 13.75
C GLN A 124 11.42 12.50 12.75
N CYS A 125 11.23 11.18 12.85
CA CYS A 125 11.91 10.21 11.97
C CYS A 125 10.91 9.43 11.10
N SER A 126 11.25 9.13 9.84
CA SER A 126 10.49 8.16 9.03
C SER A 126 10.90 6.71 9.30
N HIS A 127 12.11 6.50 9.83
CA HIS A 127 12.62 5.19 10.25
C HIS A 127 12.55 5.00 11.76
N GLY A 128 12.32 3.77 12.22
CA GLY A 128 12.26 3.40 13.64
C GLY A 128 10.89 3.58 14.30
N VAL A 129 9.89 4.01 13.54
CA VAL A 129 8.53 4.36 14.02
C VAL A 129 7.46 3.49 13.38
N GLN A 130 7.85 2.49 12.59
CA GLN A 130 6.93 1.63 11.84
C GLN A 130 5.96 0.89 12.75
N SER A 131 6.33 0.59 13.99
CA SER A 131 5.45 -0.05 14.98
C SER A 131 4.17 0.77 15.27
N GLU A 132 4.15 2.07 15.00
CA GLU A 132 2.96 2.91 15.17
C GLU A 132 1.81 2.50 14.23
N MET A 133 2.08 1.77 13.14
CA MET A 133 1.05 1.36 12.19
C MET A 133 0.18 0.21 12.73
N PHE A 134 0.68 -0.62 13.65
CA PHE A 134 -0.11 -1.71 14.24
C PHE A 134 -1.44 -1.22 14.83
N PRO A 135 -1.48 -0.24 15.76
CA PRO A 135 -2.75 0.25 16.28
C PRO A 135 -3.60 0.95 15.21
N ILE A 136 -3.01 1.54 14.17
CA ILE A 136 -3.75 2.15 13.07
C ILE A 136 -4.53 1.07 12.29
N PHE A 137 -3.88 -0.02 11.92
CA PHE A 137 -4.57 -1.12 11.22
C PHE A 137 -5.67 -1.75 12.07
N VAL A 138 -5.47 -1.85 13.40
CA VAL A 138 -6.52 -2.30 14.32
C VAL A 138 -7.70 -1.33 14.32
N GLN A 139 -7.46 -0.01 14.38
CA GLN A 139 -8.51 1.00 14.25
C GLN A 139 -9.23 0.92 12.89
N TRP A 140 -8.54 0.48 11.85
CA TRP A 140 -9.13 0.29 10.52
C TRP A 140 -9.86 -1.05 10.37
N GLY A 141 -9.85 -1.91 11.39
CA GLY A 141 -10.68 -3.12 11.50
C GLY A 141 -9.89 -4.43 11.48
N ALA A 142 -8.56 -4.41 11.40
CA ALA A 142 -7.75 -5.61 11.57
C ALA A 142 -7.87 -6.13 13.00
N THR A 143 -7.85 -7.45 13.19
CA THR A 143 -7.66 -8.00 14.55
C THR A 143 -6.20 -7.78 14.97
N PRO A 144 -5.90 -7.67 16.29
CA PRO A 144 -4.52 -7.55 16.75
C PRO A 144 -3.61 -8.68 16.23
N VAL A 145 -4.11 -9.92 16.18
CA VAL A 145 -3.36 -11.06 15.64
C VAL A 145 -3.11 -10.91 14.14
N TYR A 146 -4.11 -10.46 13.37
CA TYR A 146 -3.92 -10.22 11.95
C TYR A 146 -2.91 -9.11 11.71
N ALA A 147 -2.97 -8.00 12.46
CA ALA A 147 -2.01 -6.91 12.35
C ALA A 147 -0.55 -7.39 12.56
N LEU A 148 -0.30 -8.33 13.49
CA LEU A 148 1.02 -8.96 13.65
C LEU A 148 1.37 -9.90 12.50
N ARG A 149 0.40 -10.67 11.99
CA ARG A 149 0.59 -11.56 10.83
C ARG A 149 0.93 -10.79 9.56
N MET A 150 0.33 -9.61 9.37
CA MET A 150 0.68 -8.70 8.27
C MET A 150 2.20 -8.46 8.23
N ALA A 151 2.83 -8.21 9.38
CA ALA A 151 4.27 -7.95 9.49
C ALA A 151 5.14 -9.22 9.64
N THR A 152 4.56 -10.41 9.53
CA THR A 152 5.27 -11.69 9.67
C THR A 152 4.86 -12.64 8.55
N THR A 153 3.94 -13.58 8.82
CA THR A 153 3.60 -14.66 7.89
C THR A 153 3.02 -14.15 6.57
N VAL A 154 2.23 -13.08 6.58
CA VAL A 154 1.63 -12.54 5.36
C VAL A 154 2.67 -11.89 4.44
N ASN A 155 3.63 -11.16 5.01
CA ASN A 155 4.71 -10.55 4.24
C ASN A 155 5.81 -11.54 3.84
N ALA A 156 5.91 -12.68 4.54
CA ALA A 156 6.85 -13.75 4.20
C ALA A 156 6.38 -14.58 3.00
N GLU A 157 5.07 -14.60 2.73
CA GLU A 157 4.42 -15.22 1.56
C GLU A 157 4.49 -14.33 0.32
#